data_AF-C8VVW9-F1
#
_entry.id   AF-C8VVW9-F1
#
_cell.length_a   1.000
_cell.length_b   1.000
_cell.length_c   1.000
_cell.angle_alpha   90.00
_cell.angle_beta   90.00
_cell.angle_gamma   90.00
#
_symmetry.space_group_name_H-M   'P 1'
#
loop_
_entity.id
_entity.type
_entity.pdbx_description
1 polymer ?
#
loop_
_entity_poly.entity_id
_entity_poly.type
_entity_poly.pdbx_seq_one_letter_code
_entity_poly.pdbx_strand_id
1 'polypeptide(L)'
;MTDILANHAESQLEFNRNEDGLSQLVRELNSYKYKRVTVQIKTERFEGVLVYVGQSFVNIISQASLVIIPLKNILIINVPNM
;
A
#
# COMPACT_ATOMS: atom_id res chain seq x y z
N MET A 1 -9.24 -35.28 -6.80
CA MET A 1 -7.90 -35.04 -6.23
C MET A 1 -7.29 -33.98 -7.11
N THR A 2 -7.31 -32.73 -6.65
CA THR A 2 -6.87 -31.57 -7.44
C THR A 2 -5.92 -30.79 -6.56
N ASP A 3 -4.63 -30.98 -6.82
CA ASP A 3 -3.53 -30.20 -6.27
C ASP A 3 -3.66 -28.76 -6.77
N ILE A 4 -4.11 -27.86 -5.90
CA ILE A 4 -3.98 -26.42 -6.13
C ILE A 4 -2.83 -25.95 -5.24
N LEU A 5 -1.72 -25.73 -5.93
CA LEU A 5 -0.42 -25.30 -5.42
C LEU A 5 -0.55 -24.09 -4.49
N ALA A 6 0.15 -24.20 -3.35
CA ALA A 6 0.46 -23.09 -2.47
C ALA A 6 1.08 -21.95 -3.28
N ASN A 7 0.36 -20.83 -3.39
CA ASN A 7 0.92 -19.60 -3.92
C ASN A 7 0.82 -18.53 -2.84
N HIS A 8 2.00 -17.99 -2.52
CA HIS A 8 2.26 -17.01 -1.49
C HIS A 8 1.16 -15.94 -1.40
N ALA A 9 0.57 -15.83 -0.21
CA ALA A 9 -0.38 -14.79 0.13
C ALA A 9 0.35 -13.43 0.14
N GLU A 10 0.39 -12.74 -1.00
CA GLU A 10 0.58 -11.29 -1.01
C GLU A 10 -0.77 -10.66 -0.64
N SER A 11 -0.82 -9.92 0.46
CA SER A 11 -2.01 -9.17 0.86
C SER A 11 -2.23 -8.00 -0.11
N GLN A 12 -2.95 -8.23 -1.20
CA GLN A 12 -3.40 -7.17 -2.11
C GLN A 12 -4.60 -6.47 -1.47
N LEU A 13 -4.43 -5.22 -1.05
CA LEU A 13 -5.51 -4.40 -0.52
C LEU A 13 -6.26 -3.72 -1.67
N GLU A 14 -7.44 -4.26 -2.00
CA GLU A 14 -8.33 -3.67 -3.00
C GLU A 14 -9.04 -2.41 -2.46
N PHE A 15 -8.96 -1.32 -3.22
CA PHE A 15 -9.45 0.00 -2.85
C PHE A 15 -10.99 0.08 -2.93
N ASN A 16 -11.69 0.03 -1.80
CA ASN A 16 -13.12 0.35 -1.74
C ASN A 16 -13.30 1.83 -1.37
N ARG A 17 -13.81 2.65 -2.31
CA ARG A 17 -13.82 4.14 -2.24
C ARG A 17 -14.94 4.75 -1.38
N ASN A 18 -15.43 4.03 -0.38
CA ASN A 18 -16.37 4.57 0.61
C ASN A 18 -15.58 5.18 1.79
N GLU A 19 -16.13 6.18 2.50
CA GLU A 19 -15.44 6.84 3.63
C GLU A 19 -15.00 5.85 4.72
N ASP A 20 -15.80 4.81 4.96
CA ASP A 20 -15.47 3.70 5.85
C ASP A 20 -14.29 2.86 5.33
N GLY A 21 -14.21 2.66 4.02
CA GLY A 21 -13.13 1.91 3.36
C GLY A 21 -11.79 2.64 3.41
N LEU A 22 -11.80 3.97 3.25
CA LEU A 22 -10.59 4.80 3.42
C LEU A 22 -10.10 4.80 4.87
N SER A 23 -11.02 4.88 5.83
CA SER A 23 -10.68 4.84 7.26
C SER A 23 -10.08 3.49 7.67
N GLN A 24 -10.65 2.39 7.18
CA GLN A 24 -10.12 1.04 7.40
C GLN A 24 -8.74 0.87 6.76
N LEU A 25 -8.56 1.35 5.53
CA LEU A 25 -7.28 1.32 4.82
C LEU A 25 -6.19 2.11 5.56
N VAL A 26 -6.50 3.32 6.02
CA VAL A 26 -5.56 4.13 6.82
C VAL A 26 -5.16 3.39 8.09
N ARG A 27 -6.11 2.73 8.76
CA ARG A 27 -5.82 1.92 9.95
C ARG A 27 -4.89 0.74 9.62
N GLU A 28 -5.16 0.05 8.53
CA GLU A 28 -4.36 -1.10 8.10
C GLU A 28 -2.95 -0.69 7.64
N LEU A 29 -2.82 0.34 6.80
CA LEU A 29 -1.53 0.87 6.36
C LEU A 29 -0.68 1.38 7.52
N ASN A 30 -1.30 1.90 8.59
CA ASN A 30 -0.56 2.29 9.79
C ASN A 30 0.16 1.10 10.46
N SER A 31 -0.36 -0.13 10.35
CA SER A 31 0.31 -1.33 10.86
C SER A 31 1.57 -1.69 10.07
N TYR A 32 1.70 -1.19 8.83
CA TYR A 32 2.84 -1.40 7.94
C TYR A 32 3.81 -0.21 7.92
N LYS A 33 3.70 0.73 8.86
CA LYS A 33 4.71 1.79 9.02
C LYS A 33 6.10 1.19 9.18
N TYR A 34 7.07 1.82 8.51
CA TYR A 34 8.46 1.42 8.42
C TYR A 34 8.72 0.12 7.67
N LYS A 35 7.72 -0.47 7.01
CA LYS A 35 7.91 -1.58 6.07
C LYS A 35 8.20 -1.06 4.66
N ARG A 36 8.89 -1.87 3.87
CA ARG A 36 9.00 -1.65 2.42
C ARG A 36 7.63 -1.85 1.80
N VAL A 37 7.27 -0.95 0.89
CA VAL A 37 6.01 -1.00 0.15
C VAL A 37 6.28 -0.67 -1.30
N THR A 38 5.47 -1.24 -2.17
CA THR A 38 5.31 -0.74 -3.54
C THR A 38 3.96 -0.05 -3.63
N VAL A 39 3.94 1.20 -4.05
CA VAL A 39 2.72 1.96 -4.33
C VAL A 39 2.59 2.11 -5.84
N GLN A 40 1.48 1.63 -6.40
CA GLN A 40 1.14 1.82 -7.80
C GLN A 40 0.07 2.91 -7.92
N ILE A 41 0.39 3.93 -8.69
CA ILE A 41 -0.57 4.94 -9.18
C ILE A 41 -0.80 4.72 -10.69
N LYS A 42 -1.69 5.49 -11.31
CA LYS A 42 -2.11 5.28 -12.72
C LYS A 42 -0.96 5.07 -13.71
N THR A 43 0.08 5.89 -13.62
CA THR A 43 1.17 5.92 -14.62
C THR A 43 2.53 5.58 -14.03
N GLU A 44 2.64 5.43 -12.72
CA GLU A 44 3.92 5.33 -12.02
C GLU A 44 3.86 4.32 -10.89
N ARG A 45 5.03 3.74 -10.60
CA ARG A 45 5.24 2.80 -9.52
C ARG A 45 6.35 3.34 -8.65
N PHE A 46 6.09 3.43 -7.35
CA PHE A 46 7.08 3.83 -6.37
C PHE A 46 7.38 2.69 -5.42
N GLU A 47 8.66 2.41 -5.24
CA GLU A 47 9.13 1.46 -4.24
C GLU A 47 9.88 2.22 -3.14
N GLY A 48 9.52 2.00 -1.88
CA GLY A 48 10.11 2.73 -0.78
C GLY A 48 9.69 2.23 0.58
N VAL A 49 10.10 2.94 1.63
CA VAL A 49 9.68 2.66 3.01
C VAL A 49 8.51 3.54 3.38
N LEU A 50 7.40 2.97 3.85
CA LEU A 50 6.24 3.72 4.32
C LEU A 50 6.56 4.43 5.63
N VAL A 51 6.63 5.76 5.64
CA VAL A 51 7.01 6.53 6.84
C VAL A 51 5.83 7.27 7.46
N TYR A 52 4.79 7.58 6.69
CA TYR A 52 3.61 8.26 7.20
C TYR A 52 2.34 7.82 6.47
N VAL A 53 1.25 7.73 7.21
CA VAL A 53 -0.10 7.43 6.72
C VAL A 53 -1.04 8.46 7.34
N GLY A 54 -1.53 9.38 6.53
CA GLY A 54 -2.55 10.36 6.91
C GLY A 54 -3.91 10.00 6.35
N GLN A 55 -4.91 10.84 6.63
CA GLN A 55 -6.27 10.64 6.13
C GLN A 55 -6.43 10.85 4.62
N SER A 56 -5.50 11.55 3.96
CA SER A 56 -5.62 11.90 2.54
C SER A 56 -4.39 11.54 1.70
N PHE A 57 -3.27 11.19 2.32
CA PHE A 57 -2.02 10.88 1.64
C PHE A 57 -1.16 9.92 2.47
N VAL A 58 -0.22 9.28 1.80
CA VAL A 58 0.87 8.50 2.40
C VAL A 58 2.21 9.10 2.00
N ASN A 59 3.20 8.96 2.86
CA ASN A 59 4.57 9.30 2.52
C ASN A 59 5.43 8.04 2.51
N ILE A 60 6.23 7.91 1.46
CA ILE A 60 7.25 6.88 1.37
C ILE A 60 8.61 7.52 1.15
N ILE A 61 9.67 6.92 1.67
CA ILE A 61 11.05 7.27 1.30
C ILE A 61 11.49 6.33 0.18
N SER A 62 11.71 6.86 -1.01
CA SER A 62 12.17 6.14 -2.20
C SER A 62 13.44 6.80 -2.73
N GLN A 63 14.49 6.01 -3.00
CA GLN A 63 15.75 6.51 -3.56
C GLN A 63 16.31 7.77 -2.85
N ALA A 64 16.31 7.75 -1.50
CA ALA A 64 16.71 8.88 -0.65
C ALA A 64 15.86 10.17 -0.77
N SER A 65 14.69 10.09 -1.40
CA SER A 65 13.73 11.20 -1.55
C SER A 65 12.41 10.89 -0.84
N LEU A 66 11.76 11.93 -0.31
CA LEU A 66 10.42 11.84 0.24
C LEU A 66 9.38 11.95 -0.88
N VAL A 67 8.56 10.92 -1.06
CA VAL A 67 7.47 10.89 -2.03
C VAL A 67 6.14 10.97 -1.29
N ILE A 68 5.32 11.96 -1.63
CA ILE A 68 4.00 12.20 -1.05
C ILE A 68 2.95 11.77 -2.07
N ILE A 69 2.12 10.78 -1.72
CA ILE A 69 1.15 10.18 -2.64
C ILE A 69 -0.26 10.36 -2.07
N PRO A 70 -1.15 11.12 -2.76
CA PRO A 70 -2.55 11.22 -2.36
C PRO A 70 -3.24 9.86 -2.43
N LEU A 71 -3.96 9.46 -1.37
CA LEU A 71 -4.66 8.17 -1.31
C LEU A 71 -5.60 7.95 -2.50
N LYS A 72 -6.28 9.02 -2.94
CA LYS A 72 -7.20 8.97 -4.11
C LYS A 72 -6.52 8.58 -5.43
N ASN A 73 -5.20 8.71 -5.53
CA ASN A 73 -4.43 8.39 -6.74
C ASN A 73 -3.83 6.99 -6.69
N ILE A 74 -3.86 6.35 -5.52
CA ILE A 74 -3.33 5.00 -5.32
C ILE A 74 -4.32 4.00 -5.91
N LEU A 75 -3.79 3.10 -6.72
CA LEU A 75 -4.53 1.96 -7.26
C LEU A 75 -4.29 0.73 -6.39
N ILE A 76 -3.03 0.47 -6.05
CA ILE A 76 -2.59 -0.72 -5.32
C ILE A 76 -1.44 -0.33 -4.38
N ILE A 77 -1.43 -0.90 -3.18
CA ILE A 77 -0.26 -0.90 -2.29
C ILE A 77 0.07 -2.36 -1.99
N ASN A 78 1.27 -2.79 -2.40
CA ASN A 78 1.80 -4.09 -2.05
C ASN A 78 2.74 -3.92 -0.86
N VAL A 79 2.47 -4.68 0.20
CA VAL A 79 3.37 -4.83 1.34
C VAL A 79 3.91 -6.26 1.28
N PRO A 80 5.22 -6.48 1.08
CA PRO A 80 5.78 -7.81 1.08
C PRO A 80 5.56 -8.45 2.45
N ASN A 81 4.90 -9.60 2.49
CA ASN A 81 4.81 -10.39 3.71
C ASN A 81 6.21 -10.94 4.05
N MET A 82 6.53 -10.93 5.34
CA MET A 82 7.70 -11.62 5.90
C MET A 82 7.51 -13.12 5.78
#